data_AF-A0A847XCT2-F1
#
_entry.id   AF-A0A847XCT2-F1
#
_cell.length_a   1.000
_cell.length_b   1.000
_cell.length_c   1.000
_cell.angle_alpha   90.00
_cell.angle_beta   90.00
_cell.angle_gamma   90.00
#
_symmetry.space_group_name_H-M   'P 1'
#
loop_
_entity.id
_entity.type
_entity.pdbx_description
1 polymer ?
#
loop_
_entity_poly.entity_id
_entity_poly.type
_entity_poly.pdbx_seq_one_letter_code
_entity_poly.pdbx_strand_id
1 'polypeptide(L)' 'MELSKKYWRLFRERLTGWQEDYMTRLVKQYAELLDGDLPASSKFWQLEERINQDKKTPGVRLQLKKSTVT' A
#
# COMPACT_ATOMS: atom_id res chain seq x y z
N MET A 1 -8.68 24.69 -16.98
CA MET A 1 -7.58 24.75 -15.99
C MET A 1 -8.06 24.55 -14.54
N GLU A 2 -9.21 25.12 -14.14
CA GLU A 2 -9.81 24.95 -12.79
C GLU A 2 -10.20 23.50 -12.43
N LEU A 3 -10.78 22.75 -13.39
CA LEU A 3 -11.15 21.34 -13.20
C LEU A 3 -9.95 20.48 -12.76
N SER A 4 -8.79 20.65 -13.41
CA SER A 4 -7.56 19.92 -13.08
C SER A 4 -7.09 20.17 -11.65
N LYS A 5 -7.15 21.42 -11.16
CA LYS A 5 -6.80 21.77 -9.77
C LYS A 5 -7.75 21.13 -8.76
N LYS A 6 -9.07 21.11 -9.05
CA LYS A 6 -10.08 20.48 -8.20
C LYS A 6 -9.88 18.97 -8.09
N TYR A 7 -9.67 18.29 -9.22
CA TYR A 7 -9.40 16.85 -9.22
C TYR A 7 -8.08 16.51 -8.53
N TRP A 8 -7.04 17.34 -8.71
CA TRP A 8 -5.77 17.15 -8.01
C TRP A 8 -5.89 17.31 -6.49
N ARG A 9 -6.71 18.26 -6.03
CA ARG A 9 -6.99 18.41 -4.60
C ARG A 9 -7.71 17.17 -4.05
N LEU A 10 -8.77 16.72 -4.73
CA LEU A 10 -9.54 15.56 -4.32
C LEU A 10 -8.71 14.28 -4.32
N PHE A 11 -7.84 14.09 -5.32
CA PHE A 11 -6.90 12.99 -5.38
C PHE A 11 -5.99 12.95 -4.14
N ARG A 12 -5.42 14.10 -3.74
CA ARG A 12 -4.55 14.19 -2.56
C ARG A 12 -5.29 13.91 -1.25
N GLU A 13 -6.52 14.41 -1.13
CA GLU A 13 -7.36 14.19 0.05
C GLU A 13 -7.79 12.72 0.19
N ARG A 14 -7.99 12.02 -0.94
CA ARG A 14 -8.42 10.61 -0.95
C ARG A 14 -7.28 9.60 -0.90
N LEU A 15 -6.11 9.97 -1.40
CA LEU A 15 -4.98 9.05 -1.54
C LEU A 15 -4.60 8.38 -0.22
N THR A 16 -4.50 9.15 0.87
CA THR A 16 -4.12 8.61 2.19
C THR A 16 -5.10 7.54 2.66
N GLY A 17 -6.40 7.80 2.53
CA GLY A 17 -7.45 6.81 2.85
C GLY A 17 -7.35 5.57 1.98
N TRP A 18 -7.13 5.73 0.66
CA TRP A 18 -6.97 4.58 -0.24
C TRP A 18 -5.72 3.76 0.07
N GLN A 19 -4.62 4.39 0.45
CA GLN A 19 -3.41 3.67 0.87
C GLN A 19 -3.65 2.91 2.17
N GLU A 20 -4.34 3.51 3.14
CA GLU A 20 -4.68 2.86 4.41
C GLU A 20 -5.62 1.67 4.22
N ASP A 21 -6.69 1.83 3.44
CA ASP A 21 -7.63 0.75 3.10
C ASP A 21 -6.91 -0.40 2.37
N TYR A 22 -5.98 -0.06 1.48
CA TYR A 22 -5.17 -1.04 0.77
C TYR A 22 -4.24 -1.80 1.71
N MET A 23 -3.50 -1.11 2.57
CA MET A 23 -2.58 -1.72 3.53
C MET A 23 -3.32 -2.53 4.60
N THR A 24 -4.52 -2.10 5.00
CA THR A 24 -5.40 -2.88 5.88
C THR A 24 -5.72 -4.26 5.29
N ARG A 25 -6.00 -4.33 3.98
CA ARG A 25 -6.21 -5.61 3.29
C ARG A 25 -4.97 -6.48 3.26
N LEU A 26 -3.78 -5.89 3.07
CA LEU A 26 -2.52 -6.63 3.09
C LEU A 26 -2.26 -7.23 4.48
N VAL A 27 -2.39 -6.43 5.54
CA VAL A 27 -2.21 -6.89 6.92
C VAL A 27 -3.16 -8.06 7.24
N LYS A 28 -4.42 -7.98 6.80
CA LYS A 28 -5.37 -9.09 6.96
C LYS A 28 -4.89 -10.36 6.26
N GLN A 29 -4.41 -10.25 5.02
CA GLN A 29 -3.88 -11.39 4.27
C GLN A 29 -2.62 -11.99 4.91
N TYR A 30 -1.77 -11.17 5.53
CA TYR A 30 -0.61 -11.64 6.26
C TYR A 30 -1.01 -12.40 7.52
N ALA A 31 -2.02 -11.92 8.24
CA ALA A 31 -2.56 -12.63 9.40
C ALA A 31 -3.13 -13.99 9.00
N GLU A 32 -3.92 -14.06 7.92
CA GLU A 32 -4.46 -15.33 7.38
C GLU A 32 -3.34 -16.30 6.96
N LEU A 33 -2.25 -15.81 6.34
CA LEU A 33 -1.08 -16.63 6.01
C LEU A 33 -0.40 -17.21 7.26
N LEU A 34 -0.31 -16.40 8.31
CA LEU A 34 0.32 -16.79 9.57
C LEU A 34 -0.55 -17.75 10.40
N ASP A 35 -1.86 -17.69 10.23
CA ASP A 35 -2.83 -18.57 10.92
C ASP A 35 -2.91 -19.97 10.28
N GLY A 36 -2.49 -20.15 9.03
CA GLY A 36 -2.55 -21.45 8.33
C GLY A 36 -1.68 -22.56 8.94
N ASP A 37 -1.81 -23.81 8.48
CA ASP A 37 -1.14 -24.98 9.10
C ASP A 37 0.34 -25.18 8.70
N LEU A 38 0.96 -24.23 8.00
CA LEU A 38 2.35 -24.37 7.54
C LEU A 38 3.35 -24.36 8.72
N PRO A 39 4.51 -25.03 8.58
CA PRO A 39 5.61 -24.89 9.52
C PRO A 39 6.04 -23.42 9.67
N ALA A 40 6.53 -23.05 10.86
CA ALA A 40 6.92 -21.68 11.18
C ALA A 40 7.97 -21.12 10.19
N SER A 41 8.94 -21.94 9.77
CA SER A 41 9.95 -21.55 8.78
C SER A 41 9.34 -21.22 7.41
N SER A 42 8.38 -22.02 6.96
CA SER A 42 7.67 -21.78 5.70
C SER A 42 6.84 -20.50 5.76
N LYS A 43 6.10 -20.29 6.85
CA LYS A 43 5.33 -19.04 7.08
C LYS A 43 6.23 -17.81 7.03
N PHE A 44 7.38 -17.87 7.70
CA PHE A 44 8.33 -16.76 7.76
C PHE A 44 8.82 -16.36 6.37
N TRP A 45 9.34 -17.32 5.59
CA TRP A 45 9.90 -17.02 4.27
C TRP A 45 8.83 -16.60 3.25
N GLN A 46 7.64 -17.20 3.29
CA GLN A 46 6.53 -16.79 2.42
C GLN A 46 6.05 -15.37 2.76
N LEU A 47 5.97 -15.02 4.05
CA LEU A 47 5.60 -13.67 4.47
C LEU A 47 6.66 -12.64 4.02
N GLU A 48 7.94 -12.96 4.18
CA GLU A 48 9.05 -12.10 3.77
C GLU A 48 9.00 -11.80 2.27
N GLU A 49 8.86 -12.84 1.45
CA GLU A 49 8.77 -12.70 0.00
C GLU A 49 7.56 -11.83 -0.38
N ARG A 50 6.40 -12.09 0.23
CA ARG A 50 5.17 -11.34 -0.06
C ARG A 50 5.29 -9.87 0.33
N ILE A 51 5.80 -9.56 1.52
CA ILE A 51 6.04 -8.17 1.95
C ILE A 51 7.01 -7.47 0.98
N ASN A 52 8.05 -8.17 0.52
CA ASN A 52 9.02 -7.62 -0.43
C ASN A 52 8.40 -7.31 -1.81
N GLN A 53 7.39 -8.08 -2.23
CA GLN A 53 6.61 -7.80 -3.43
C GLN A 53 5.63 -6.64 -3.21
N ASP A 54 4.85 -6.67 -2.13
CA ASP A 54 3.80 -5.70 -1.83
C ASP A 54 4.36 -4.28 -1.61
N LYS A 55 5.55 -4.15 -1.02
CA LYS A 55 6.28 -2.87 -0.90
C LYS A 55 6.51 -2.16 -2.23
N LYS A 56 6.52 -2.89 -3.35
CA LYS A 56 6.74 -2.33 -4.70
C LYS A 56 5.45 -1.79 -5.31
N THR A 57 4.29 -2.09 -4.73
CA THR A 57 2.99 -1.69 -5.27
C THR A 57 2.73 -0.19 -5.07
N PRO A 58 2.00 0.47 -5.98
CA PRO A 58 1.63 1.88 -5.81
C PRO A 58 0.83 2.14 -4.53
N GLY A 59 -0.02 1.21 -4.11
CA GLY A 59 -0.79 1.33 -2.87
C GLY A 59 0.07 1.50 -1.62
N VAL A 60 1.31 1.01 -1.64
CA VAL A 60 2.27 1.16 -0.52
C VAL A 60 3.29 2.27 -0.78
N ARG A 61 3.82 2.37 -2.00
CA ARG A 61 4.98 3.23 -2.31
C ARG A 61 4.62 4.65 -2.78
N LEU A 62 3.39 4.91 -3.23
CA LEU A 62 3.06 6.21 -3.82
C LEU A 62 3.26 7.32 -2.78
N GLN A 63 4.03 8.34 -3.17
CA GLN A 63 4.27 9.54 -2.35
C GLN A 63 3.89 10.77 -3.17
N LEU A 64 3.11 11.66 -2.56
CA LEU A 64 2.82 12.97 -3.12
C LEU A 64 4.03 13.87 -2.96
N LYS A 65 4.86 13.98 -4.00
CA LYS A 65 5.88 15.02 -4.06
C LYS A 65 5.26 16.27 -4.66
N LYS A 66 5.31 17.40 -3.95
CA LYS A 66 5.09 18.71 -4.57
C LYS A 66 6.31 18.98 -5.44
N SER A 67 6.14 19.08 -6.75
CA SER A 67 7.18 19.61 -7.63
C SER A 67 7.40 21.07 -7.27
N THR A 68 8.54 21.39 -6.66
CA THR A 68 9.00 22.77 -6.56
C THR A 68 9.45 23.16 -7.97
N VAL A 69 8.63 23.94 -8.68
CA VAL A 69 9.06 24.59 -9.91
C VAL A 69 9.97 25.72 -9.47
N THR A 70 11.27 25.57 -9.71
CA THR A 70 12.27 26.64 -9.58
C THR A 70 12.30 27.46 -10.86
#